data_AF-A0A661AVY8-F1
#
_entry.id   AF-A0A661AVY8-F1
#
_cell.length_a   1.000
_cell.length_b   1.000
_cell.length_c   1.000
_cell.angle_alpha   90.00
_cell.angle_beta   90.00
_cell.angle_gamma   90.00
#
_symmetry.space_group_name_H-M   'P 1'
#
loop_
_entity.id
_entity.type
_entity.pdbx_description
1 polymer ?
#
loop_
_entity_poly.entity_id
_entity_poly.type
_entity_poly.pdbx_seq_one_letter_code
_entity_poly.pdbx_strand_id
1 'polypeptide(L)'
;PPFQGLEAPLEFSHLNGNGYGWDGTDLVYPDTHAFVAFRKKGRDPIGIACEGNYRLVVTAFLPEAIVSPDTLLSDQALRDTFVIRVLKFLEPGIPAPGNVSVKDSAVGMVVSWDPVFSSEGIGAYRVYRGGKKPGPFDLLEEVPGSCTVWVDTSVPYDTLLFWTVTAVGLSGEESYYAEAVPGIHLSGSSSVEREKKMVVISPNPFHNSVVFLIAGDGRETKVVIYNILGRKVKTVFSGVLGKGVHRFTWDGTADNGEEVAPGIYFLKIEGRKEGVYKLLMVR
;
A
#
# COMPACT_ATOMS: atom_id res chain seq x y z
N PRO A 1 -5.07 -33.31 -3.11
CA PRO A 1 -5.82 -33.38 -4.40
C PRO A 1 -6.13 -31.96 -4.92
N PRO A 2 -5.91 -31.66 -6.21
CA PRO A 2 -6.20 -30.35 -6.77
C PRO A 2 -7.72 -30.18 -6.90
N PHE A 3 -8.26 -29.01 -6.55
CA PHE A 3 -9.65 -28.68 -6.82
C PHE A 3 -9.72 -27.95 -8.16
N GLN A 4 -10.42 -28.54 -9.13
CA GLN A 4 -10.74 -27.92 -10.42
C GLN A 4 -11.77 -26.82 -10.19
N GLY A 5 -11.44 -25.59 -10.60
CA GLY A 5 -12.40 -24.49 -10.71
C GLY A 5 -13.35 -24.75 -11.87
N LEU A 6 -14.65 -24.56 -11.63
CA LEU A 6 -15.68 -24.53 -12.65
C LEU A 6 -16.01 -23.05 -12.89
N GLU A 7 -15.58 -22.52 -14.03
CA GLU A 7 -16.10 -21.26 -14.58
C GLU A 7 -17.31 -21.56 -15.47
N ALA A 8 -18.37 -20.77 -15.35
CA ALA A 8 -19.47 -20.71 -16.31
C ALA A 8 -19.93 -19.25 -16.47
N PRO A 9 -20.21 -18.79 -17.71
CA PRO A 9 -20.71 -17.44 -17.96
C PRO A 9 -22.23 -17.39 -17.73
N LEU A 10 -22.73 -16.27 -17.20
CA LEU A 10 -24.16 -16.05 -17.02
C LEU A 10 -24.56 -14.72 -17.66
N GLU A 11 -25.53 -14.75 -18.59
CA GLU A 11 -26.30 -13.58 -19.04
C GLU A 11 -27.69 -13.61 -18.41
N PHE A 12 -28.23 -12.43 -18.06
CA PHE A 12 -29.58 -12.28 -17.50
C PHE A 12 -30.33 -11.10 -18.11
N SER A 13 -31.64 -11.26 -18.27
CA SER A 13 -32.60 -10.19 -18.60
C SER A 13 -33.41 -9.80 -17.35
N HIS A 14 -33.55 -8.49 -17.11
CA HIS A 14 -34.25 -7.91 -15.96
C HIS A 14 -35.75 -8.20 -15.92
N LEU A 15 -36.32 -8.29 -14.72
CA LEU A 15 -37.77 -8.24 -14.54
C LEU A 15 -38.19 -7.28 -13.43
N ASN A 16 -39.16 -6.43 -13.78
CA ASN A 16 -40.30 -6.29 -12.89
C ASN A 16 -41.57 -6.64 -13.68
N GLY A 17 -42.36 -7.55 -13.11
CA GLY A 17 -43.73 -7.82 -13.53
C GLY A 17 -43.99 -9.23 -14.05
N ASN A 18 -43.68 -10.27 -13.27
CA ASN A 18 -44.50 -11.48 -13.05
C ASN A 18 -43.67 -12.48 -12.23
N GLY A 19 -44.31 -13.20 -11.31
CA GLY A 19 -43.61 -14.02 -10.32
C GLY A 19 -42.66 -15.03 -10.94
N TYR A 20 -41.40 -15.03 -10.48
CA TYR A 20 -40.42 -16.11 -10.29
C TYR A 20 -39.18 -15.45 -9.65
N GLY A 21 -38.37 -16.13 -8.85
CA GLY A 21 -37.15 -16.73 -9.40
C GLY A 21 -36.09 -15.66 -9.72
N TRP A 22 -35.15 -15.49 -8.79
CA TRP A 22 -33.85 -14.81 -8.87
C TRP A 22 -33.40 -14.47 -10.30
N ASP A 23 -33.41 -13.18 -10.64
CA ASP A 23 -32.81 -12.58 -11.83
C ASP A 23 -31.49 -11.88 -11.47
N GLY A 24 -30.54 -11.88 -12.40
CA GLY A 24 -29.16 -11.47 -12.18
C GLY A 24 -28.99 -10.16 -11.43
N THR A 25 -28.18 -10.20 -10.37
CA THR A 25 -27.52 -9.05 -9.72
C THR A 25 -26.36 -9.61 -8.88
N ASP A 26 -25.15 -9.63 -9.42
CA ASP A 26 -24.14 -8.71 -8.90
C ASP A 26 -24.76 -7.35 -8.57
N LEU A 27 -24.84 -7.05 -7.27
CA LEU A 27 -24.90 -5.68 -6.76
C LEU A 27 -23.53 -5.39 -6.14
N VAL A 28 -22.57 -5.13 -7.02
CA VAL A 28 -21.43 -4.27 -6.73
C VAL A 28 -21.79 -2.90 -7.29
N TYR A 29 -21.93 -1.88 -6.44
CA TYR A 29 -22.04 -0.48 -6.85
C TYR A 29 -21.26 0.42 -5.90
N PRO A 30 -20.73 1.54 -6.41
CA PRO A 30 -19.30 1.64 -6.62
C PRO A 30 -18.85 2.99 -6.09
N ASP A 31 -18.89 3.21 -4.78
CA ASP A 31 -18.39 4.45 -4.18
C ASP A 31 -18.05 4.32 -2.68
N THR A 32 -18.33 3.16 -2.07
CA THR A 32 -17.94 2.86 -0.70
C THR A 32 -17.39 1.44 -0.62
N HIS A 33 -16.34 1.26 0.17
CA HIS A 33 -15.54 0.03 0.24
C HIS A 33 -16.30 -1.10 0.96
N ALA A 34 -17.42 -1.55 0.41
CA ALA A 34 -18.26 -2.60 0.96
C ALA A 34 -18.22 -3.85 0.06
N PHE A 35 -18.14 -5.03 0.68
CA PHE A 35 -18.37 -6.31 0.00
C PHE A 35 -19.35 -7.15 0.82
N VAL A 36 -20.17 -7.94 0.13
CA VAL A 36 -21.19 -8.81 0.73
C VAL A 36 -20.92 -10.24 0.30
N ALA A 37 -20.80 -11.14 1.27
CA ALA A 37 -20.68 -12.57 1.02
C ALA A 37 -22.02 -13.26 1.29
N PHE A 38 -22.57 -13.92 0.27
CA PHE A 38 -23.77 -14.75 0.42
C PHE A 38 -23.40 -16.22 0.37
N ARG A 39 -23.93 -17.01 1.30
CA ARG A 39 -23.92 -18.48 1.19
C ARG A 39 -25.34 -19.00 1.35
N LYS A 40 -25.87 -19.65 0.32
CA LYS A 40 -27.19 -20.28 0.39
C LYS A 40 -27.11 -21.60 1.17
N LYS A 41 -27.93 -21.76 2.21
CA LYS A 41 -28.25 -23.06 2.85
C LYS A 41 -29.76 -23.24 2.79
N GLY A 42 -30.26 -23.95 1.79
CA GLY A 42 -31.71 -24.17 1.62
C GLY A 42 -32.47 -22.93 1.12
N ARG A 43 -33.65 -22.65 1.70
CA ARG A 43 -34.55 -21.55 1.29
C ARG A 43 -34.23 -20.20 1.94
N ASP A 44 -33.39 -20.17 2.97
CA ASP A 44 -33.06 -18.95 3.71
C ASP A 44 -31.74 -18.35 3.22
N PRO A 45 -31.71 -17.05 2.85
CA PRO A 45 -30.47 -16.38 2.44
C PRO A 45 -29.63 -15.99 3.65
N ILE A 46 -28.41 -16.54 3.79
CA ILE A 46 -27.41 -16.07 4.76
C ILE A 46 -26.56 -14.98 4.09
N GLY A 47 -26.60 -13.76 4.64
CA GLY A 47 -25.80 -12.62 4.18
C GLY A 47 -25.01 -11.97 5.32
N ILE A 48 -23.76 -11.61 5.04
CA ILE A 48 -22.92 -10.75 5.87
C ILE A 48 -22.56 -9.52 5.04
N ALA A 49 -22.87 -8.33 5.56
CA ALA A 49 -22.51 -7.06 4.95
C ALA A 49 -21.51 -6.30 5.83
N CYS A 50 -20.41 -5.86 5.21
CA CYS A 50 -19.39 -5.02 5.84
C CYS A 50 -19.34 -3.65 5.18
N GLU A 51 -19.08 -2.60 5.97
CA GLU A 51 -18.87 -1.23 5.51
C GLU A 51 -17.51 -0.72 6.00
N GLY A 52 -16.72 -0.11 5.12
CA GLY A 52 -15.50 0.62 5.48
C GLY A 52 -14.49 -0.22 6.29
N ASN A 53 -14.01 0.29 7.43
CA ASN A 53 -13.03 -0.32 8.35
C ASN A 53 -13.52 -1.63 9.03
N TYR A 54 -14.04 -2.59 8.27
CA TYR A 54 -14.49 -3.90 8.73
C TYR A 54 -15.59 -3.86 9.80
N ARG A 55 -16.39 -2.80 9.83
CA ARG A 55 -17.53 -2.71 10.74
C ARG A 55 -18.65 -3.60 10.20
N LEU A 56 -19.05 -4.58 11.00
CA LEU A 56 -20.19 -5.43 10.71
C LEU A 56 -21.47 -4.60 10.79
N VAL A 57 -22.18 -4.43 9.66
CA VAL A 57 -23.37 -3.56 9.61
C VAL A 57 -24.67 -4.36 9.70
N VAL A 58 -24.73 -5.59 9.16
CA VAL A 58 -25.93 -6.43 9.24
C VAL A 58 -25.57 -7.91 9.34
N THR A 59 -26.23 -8.61 10.26
CA THR A 59 -26.46 -10.06 10.17
C THR A 59 -27.96 -10.25 9.96
N ALA A 60 -28.38 -11.10 9.02
CA ALA A 60 -29.80 -11.37 8.82
C ALA A 60 -30.41 -12.27 9.92
N PHE A 61 -29.63 -12.71 10.91
CA PHE A 61 -30.11 -13.52 12.03
C PHE A 61 -29.26 -13.34 13.29
N LEU A 62 -29.90 -13.55 14.43
CA LEU A 62 -29.27 -13.79 15.72
C LEU A 62 -28.32 -15.02 15.65
N PRO A 63 -27.08 -14.99 16.22
CA PRO A 63 -26.14 -16.13 16.26
C PRO A 63 -26.78 -17.44 16.75
N GLU A 64 -27.87 -17.31 17.49
CA GLU A 64 -28.69 -18.37 18.04
C GLU A 64 -29.45 -19.22 17.01
N ALA A 65 -29.52 -18.79 15.74
CA ALA A 65 -30.22 -19.49 14.65
C ALA A 65 -29.37 -20.52 13.89
N ILE A 66 -28.07 -20.65 14.20
CA ILE A 66 -27.18 -21.63 13.54
C ILE A 66 -27.40 -23.00 14.18
N VAL A 67 -27.96 -23.95 13.41
CA VAL A 67 -28.17 -25.35 13.82
C VAL A 67 -27.57 -26.32 12.78
N SER A 68 -26.89 -27.36 13.26
CA SER A 68 -26.33 -28.45 12.45
C SER A 68 -27.33 -29.59 12.23
N PRO A 69 -27.49 -30.11 11.00
CA PRO A 69 -28.17 -31.39 10.79
C PRO A 69 -27.27 -32.60 11.10
N ASP A 70 -25.95 -32.41 11.21
CA ASP A 70 -25.01 -33.48 11.58
C ASP A 70 -24.65 -33.36 13.06
N THR A 71 -25.12 -34.33 13.86
CA THR A 71 -24.99 -34.46 15.32
C THR A 71 -23.57 -34.71 15.82
N LEU A 72 -22.56 -34.67 14.94
CA LEU A 72 -21.15 -34.95 15.28
C LEU A 72 -20.38 -33.73 15.78
N LEU A 73 -20.90 -32.52 15.57
CA LEU A 73 -20.39 -31.29 16.16
C LEU A 73 -21.52 -30.69 16.98
N SER A 74 -21.29 -30.38 18.26
CA SER A 74 -22.25 -29.61 19.04
C SER A 74 -22.53 -28.30 18.31
N ASP A 75 -23.77 -27.82 18.35
CA ASP A 75 -24.14 -26.52 17.76
C ASP A 75 -23.21 -25.39 18.25
N GLN A 76 -22.66 -25.54 19.44
CA GLN A 76 -21.63 -24.67 20.00
C GLN A 76 -20.30 -24.76 19.24
N ALA A 77 -19.77 -25.95 18.93
CA ALA A 77 -18.54 -26.09 18.15
C ALA A 77 -18.66 -25.55 16.71
N LEU A 78 -19.84 -25.64 16.10
CA LEU A 78 -20.10 -25.07 14.77
C LEU A 78 -20.29 -23.55 14.80
N ARG A 79 -20.96 -23.03 15.83
CA ARG A 79 -21.01 -21.59 16.10
C ARG A 79 -19.62 -21.05 16.38
N ASP A 80 -18.86 -21.69 17.24
CA ASP A 80 -17.49 -21.32 17.55
C ASP A 80 -16.63 -21.42 16.29
N THR A 81 -16.79 -22.43 15.44
CA THR A 81 -16.03 -22.51 14.16
C THR A 81 -16.46 -21.43 13.16
N PHE A 82 -17.75 -21.11 13.06
CA PHE A 82 -18.26 -20.06 12.16
C PHE A 82 -17.87 -18.67 12.66
N VAL A 83 -18.05 -18.41 13.95
CA VAL A 83 -17.61 -17.21 14.65
C VAL A 83 -16.09 -17.11 14.58
N ILE A 84 -15.31 -18.17 14.81
CA ILE A 84 -13.84 -18.15 14.63
C ILE A 84 -13.47 -17.95 13.16
N ARG A 85 -14.20 -18.47 12.17
CA ARG A 85 -13.87 -18.21 10.76
C ARG A 85 -14.24 -16.81 10.30
N VAL A 86 -15.38 -16.29 10.74
CA VAL A 86 -15.80 -14.91 10.50
C VAL A 86 -14.91 -13.95 11.31
N LEU A 87 -14.58 -14.27 12.56
CA LEU A 87 -13.64 -13.52 13.40
C LEU A 87 -12.18 -13.69 12.99
N LYS A 88 -11.78 -14.76 12.27
CA LYS A 88 -10.46 -14.87 11.60
C LYS A 88 -10.44 -14.12 10.27
N PHE A 89 -11.60 -13.99 9.64
CA PHE A 89 -11.78 -13.12 8.48
C PHE A 89 -11.91 -11.64 8.90
N LEU A 90 -12.35 -11.38 10.14
CA LEU A 90 -12.40 -10.09 10.84
C LEU A 90 -11.25 -9.92 11.84
N GLU A 91 -10.31 -10.86 11.93
CA GLU A 91 -9.05 -10.64 12.62
C GLU A 91 -8.45 -9.54 11.77
N PRO A 92 -8.14 -8.36 12.32
CA PRO A 92 -7.61 -7.28 11.53
C PRO A 92 -6.19 -7.71 11.11
N GLY A 93 -6.14 -8.53 10.05
CA GLY A 93 -4.95 -8.73 9.26
C GLY A 93 -4.46 -7.35 8.86
N ILE A 94 -3.17 -7.26 8.58
CA ILE A 94 -2.53 -5.99 8.31
C ILE A 94 -3.37 -5.22 7.28
N PRO A 95 -3.79 -3.97 7.60
CA PRO A 95 -4.57 -3.21 6.65
C PRO A 95 -3.73 -2.90 5.41
N ALA A 96 -4.38 -2.88 4.25
CA ALA A 96 -3.72 -2.48 3.03
C ALA A 96 -3.23 -1.01 3.15
N PRO A 97 -2.06 -0.66 2.59
CA PRO A 97 -1.58 0.71 2.57
C PRO A 97 -2.60 1.68 1.94
N GLY A 98 -2.83 2.81 2.60
CA GLY A 98 -3.68 3.89 2.10
C GLY A 98 -2.93 4.87 1.20
N ASN A 99 -3.67 5.73 0.49
CA ASN A 99 -3.14 6.87 -0.28
C ASN A 99 -1.95 6.53 -1.19
N VAL A 100 -2.02 5.38 -1.87
CA VAL A 100 -1.02 5.03 -2.88
C VAL A 100 -1.01 6.13 -3.95
N SER A 101 0.17 6.58 -4.33
CA SER A 101 0.35 7.60 -5.37
C SER A 101 1.54 7.24 -6.25
N VAL A 102 1.40 7.50 -7.55
CA VAL A 102 2.47 7.26 -8.53
C VAL A 102 2.77 8.58 -9.24
N LYS A 103 4.04 9.01 -9.21
CA LYS A 103 4.48 10.28 -9.81
C LYS A 103 5.68 10.07 -10.72
N ASP A 104 5.61 10.62 -11.92
CA ASP A 104 6.73 10.61 -12.87
C ASP A 104 7.89 11.48 -12.35
N SER A 105 9.12 11.02 -12.53
CA SER A 105 10.34 11.69 -12.09
C SER A 105 11.52 11.42 -13.01
N ALA A 106 12.66 12.07 -12.77
CA ALA A 106 13.84 11.94 -13.63
C ALA A 106 14.52 10.58 -13.45
N VAL A 107 14.12 9.86 -12.41
CA VAL A 107 14.74 8.61 -11.95
C VAL A 107 13.80 7.42 -12.13
N GLY A 108 12.59 7.61 -12.67
CA GLY A 108 11.57 6.58 -12.84
C GLY A 108 10.22 6.99 -12.25
N MET A 109 9.34 6.01 -12.01
CA MET A 109 8.04 6.24 -11.39
C MET A 109 8.16 6.13 -9.86
N VAL A 110 7.90 7.23 -9.17
CA VAL A 110 7.90 7.30 -7.70
C VAL A 110 6.58 6.77 -7.18
N VAL A 111 6.61 5.65 -6.47
CA VAL A 111 5.46 5.05 -5.78
C VAL A 111 5.55 5.40 -4.31
N SER A 112 4.51 6.00 -3.74
CA SER A 112 4.43 6.34 -2.31
C SER A 112 3.10 5.90 -1.72
N TRP A 113 3.04 5.68 -0.41
CA TRP A 113 1.85 5.25 0.31
C TRP A 113 1.86 5.76 1.74
N ASP A 114 0.73 5.65 2.44
CA ASP A 114 0.67 5.95 3.87
C ASP A 114 1.27 4.81 4.71
N PRO A 115 1.94 5.13 5.83
CA PRO A 115 2.41 4.12 6.76
C PRO A 115 1.23 3.33 7.32
N VAL A 116 1.47 2.03 7.53
CA VAL A 116 0.53 1.08 8.10
C VAL A 116 0.99 0.78 9.51
N PHE A 117 0.05 0.68 10.44
CA PHE A 117 0.33 0.37 11.83
C PHE A 117 -0.40 -0.91 12.20
N SER A 118 0.34 -1.87 12.78
CA SER A 118 -0.20 -3.10 13.36
C SER A 118 0.34 -3.26 14.78
N SER A 119 -0.33 -4.07 15.61
CA SER A 119 0.10 -4.36 16.98
C SER A 119 1.45 -5.07 17.04
N GLU A 120 1.78 -5.86 16.00
CA GLU A 120 3.05 -6.59 15.89
C GLU A 120 4.12 -5.79 15.11
N GLY A 121 3.76 -4.66 14.52
CA GLY A 121 4.64 -3.86 13.68
C GLY A 121 4.71 -4.35 12.22
N ILE A 122 5.20 -3.47 11.35
CA ILE A 122 5.38 -3.75 9.91
C ILE A 122 6.86 -4.05 9.65
N GLY A 123 7.11 -5.23 9.10
CA GLY A 123 8.45 -5.66 8.69
C GLY A 123 8.86 -5.12 7.34
N ALA A 124 7.92 -5.12 6.39
CA ALA A 124 8.17 -4.70 5.02
C ALA A 124 6.93 -4.19 4.29
N TYR A 125 7.15 -3.58 3.13
CA TYR A 125 6.14 -3.38 2.10
C TYR A 125 6.60 -4.07 0.83
N ARG A 126 5.66 -4.68 0.09
CA ARG A 126 5.92 -5.22 -1.24
C ARG A 126 5.27 -4.34 -2.29
N VAL A 127 6.04 -3.94 -3.29
CA VAL A 127 5.59 -3.09 -4.38
C VAL A 127 5.41 -3.93 -5.63
N TYR A 128 4.25 -3.81 -6.26
CA TYR A 128 3.86 -4.60 -7.41
C TYR A 128 3.51 -3.72 -8.60
N ARG A 129 3.63 -4.29 -9.81
CA ARG A 129 3.24 -3.63 -11.06
C ARG A 129 2.55 -4.59 -12.02
N GLY A 130 1.57 -4.08 -12.77
CA GLY A 130 0.80 -4.85 -13.74
C GLY A 130 0.37 -3.99 -14.93
N GLY A 131 0.05 -4.64 -16.04
CA GLY A 131 -0.44 -3.96 -17.26
C GLY A 131 -1.94 -3.63 -17.24
N LYS A 132 -2.70 -4.14 -16.27
CA LYS A 132 -4.15 -3.93 -16.15
C LYS A 132 -4.62 -4.00 -14.69
N LYS A 133 -5.69 -3.30 -14.35
CA LYS A 133 -6.42 -3.41 -13.08
C LYS A 133 -7.63 -4.34 -13.30
N PRO A 134 -7.88 -5.37 -12.46
CA PRO A 134 -7.33 -5.61 -11.13
C PRO A 134 -6.12 -6.58 -11.07
N GLY A 135 -5.41 -6.84 -12.16
CA GLY A 135 -4.22 -7.72 -12.19
C GLY A 135 -4.16 -8.63 -13.42
N PRO A 136 -3.17 -9.52 -13.56
CA PRO A 136 -2.16 -9.87 -12.55
C PRO A 136 -1.14 -8.76 -12.31
N PHE A 137 -0.54 -8.79 -11.12
CA PHE A 137 0.54 -7.89 -10.70
C PHE A 137 1.78 -8.71 -10.36
N ASP A 138 2.93 -8.30 -10.88
CA ASP A 138 4.22 -8.90 -10.59
C ASP A 138 4.89 -8.17 -9.42
N LEU A 139 5.48 -8.93 -8.50
CA LEU A 139 6.30 -8.38 -7.42
C LEU A 139 7.56 -7.76 -7.99
N LEU A 140 7.78 -6.47 -7.71
CA LEU A 140 8.99 -5.75 -8.14
C LEU A 140 10.05 -5.75 -7.04
N GLU A 141 9.68 -5.37 -5.81
CA GLU A 141 10.62 -5.18 -4.72
C GLU A 141 9.93 -5.34 -3.35
N GLU A 142 10.67 -5.84 -2.36
CA GLU A 142 10.31 -5.77 -0.95
C GLU A 142 11.19 -4.72 -0.24
N VAL A 143 10.56 -3.69 0.31
CA VAL A 143 11.24 -2.60 1.04
C VAL A 143 10.98 -2.69 2.55
N PRO A 144 11.90 -2.27 3.43
CA PRO A 144 11.67 -2.28 4.88
C PRO A 144 10.44 -1.50 5.31
N GLY A 145 9.80 -1.91 6.41
CA GLY A 145 8.57 -1.31 6.94
C GLY A 145 8.70 0.15 7.39
N SER A 146 9.91 0.69 7.48
CA SER A 146 10.17 2.12 7.70
C SER A 146 10.04 2.96 6.43
N CYS A 147 9.90 2.34 5.26
CA CYS A 147 9.79 3.02 3.97
C CYS A 147 8.33 3.20 3.56
N THR A 148 8.00 4.41 3.11
CA THR A 148 6.69 4.74 2.52
C THR A 148 6.82 5.25 1.09
N VAL A 149 7.98 4.98 0.47
CA VAL A 149 8.31 5.41 -0.90
C VAL A 149 9.30 4.45 -1.55
N TRP A 150 9.13 4.24 -2.85
CA TRP A 150 10.02 3.48 -3.71
C TRP A 150 10.00 4.05 -5.15
N VAL A 151 10.99 3.70 -5.97
CA VAL A 151 11.09 4.17 -7.36
C VAL A 151 11.25 2.99 -8.32
N ASP A 152 10.32 2.90 -9.27
CA ASP A 152 10.41 1.99 -10.40
C ASP A 152 11.28 2.60 -11.51
N THR A 153 12.51 2.11 -11.62
CA THR A 153 13.48 2.55 -12.64
C THR A 153 13.36 1.77 -13.95
N SER A 154 12.51 0.75 -14.01
CA SER A 154 12.41 -0.21 -15.12
C SER A 154 11.25 0.08 -16.07
N VAL A 155 10.60 1.23 -15.92
CA VAL A 155 9.33 1.56 -16.59
C VAL A 155 9.59 1.93 -18.04
N PRO A 156 8.94 1.26 -19.01
CA PRO A 156 8.98 1.70 -20.40
C PRO A 156 8.31 3.06 -20.53
N TYR A 157 8.88 3.92 -21.38
CA TYR A 157 8.26 5.20 -21.67
C TYR A 157 6.89 5.03 -22.36
N ASP A 158 6.02 6.01 -22.13
CA ASP A 158 4.73 6.20 -22.79
C ASP A 158 3.80 4.98 -22.71
N THR A 159 4.00 4.15 -21.68
CA THR A 159 3.22 2.94 -21.40
C THR A 159 2.41 3.13 -20.12
N LEU A 160 1.09 2.96 -20.21
CA LEU A 160 0.21 2.94 -19.04
C LEU A 160 0.37 1.64 -18.27
N LEU A 161 0.78 1.76 -17.02
CA LEU A 161 0.90 0.65 -16.07
C LEU A 161 0.18 1.00 -14.76
N PHE A 162 0.01 -0.01 -13.92
CA PHE A 162 -0.66 0.10 -12.63
C PHE A 162 0.26 -0.41 -11.53
N TRP A 163 0.36 0.33 -10.43
CA TRP A 163 1.11 -0.06 -9.24
C TRP A 163 0.17 -0.29 -8.07
N THR A 164 0.51 -1.27 -7.23
CA THR A 164 -0.13 -1.49 -5.94
C THR A 164 0.91 -1.91 -4.91
N VAL A 165 0.56 -1.80 -3.63
CA VAL A 165 1.44 -2.05 -2.50
C VAL A 165 0.69 -2.90 -1.48
N THR A 166 1.41 -3.81 -0.83
CA THR A 166 0.94 -4.53 0.36
C THR A 166 1.87 -4.24 1.53
N ALA A 167 1.36 -4.42 2.74
CA ALA A 167 2.14 -4.38 3.97
C ALA A 167 2.39 -5.80 4.48
N VAL A 168 3.59 -6.06 4.95
CA VAL A 168 4.04 -7.35 5.49
C VAL A 168 4.45 -7.16 6.95
N GLY A 169 3.90 -7.97 7.84
CA GLY A 169 4.18 -7.89 9.27
C GLY A 169 5.47 -8.57 9.65
N LEU A 170 5.85 -8.41 10.91
CA LEU A 170 7.04 -9.09 11.44
C LEU A 170 6.89 -10.61 11.47
N SER A 171 5.66 -11.16 11.47
CA SER A 171 5.42 -12.60 11.41
C SER A 171 5.34 -13.14 9.98
N GLY A 172 5.44 -12.26 8.97
CA GLY A 172 5.43 -12.61 7.54
C GLY A 172 4.04 -12.67 6.91
N GLU A 173 3.00 -12.33 7.66
CA GLU A 173 1.66 -12.12 7.15
C GLU A 173 1.62 -10.91 6.21
N GLU A 174 0.88 -11.01 5.11
CA GLU A 174 0.77 -9.96 4.10
C GLU A 174 -0.67 -9.47 3.98
N SER A 175 -0.84 -8.15 3.85
CA SER A 175 -2.13 -7.52 3.60
C SER A 175 -2.68 -7.86 2.21
N TYR A 176 -3.94 -7.53 1.96
CA TYR A 176 -4.43 -7.39 0.59
C TYR A 176 -3.71 -6.26 -0.16
N TYR A 177 -3.80 -6.29 -1.50
CA TYR A 177 -3.38 -5.17 -2.34
C TYR A 177 -4.13 -3.90 -1.96
N ALA A 178 -3.38 -2.80 -1.85
CA ALA A 178 -3.96 -1.47 -1.88
C ALA A 178 -4.67 -1.19 -3.21
N GLU A 179 -5.43 -0.10 -3.27
CA GLU A 179 -6.00 0.34 -4.54
C GLU A 179 -4.89 0.52 -5.58
N ALA A 180 -5.02 -0.17 -6.72
CA ALA A 180 -4.05 -0.03 -7.80
C ALA A 180 -4.19 1.34 -8.49
N VAL A 181 -3.06 2.03 -8.64
CA VAL A 181 -2.97 3.39 -9.16
C VAL A 181 -2.29 3.40 -10.53
N PRO A 182 -2.88 4.06 -11.54
CA PRO A 182 -2.27 4.18 -12.86
C PRO A 182 -1.11 5.16 -12.89
N GLY A 183 -0.18 4.97 -13.82
CA GLY A 183 0.89 5.91 -14.12
C GLY A 183 1.51 5.69 -15.50
N ILE A 184 2.07 6.75 -16.07
CA ILE A 184 2.78 6.74 -17.35
C ILE A 184 4.12 7.45 -17.14
N HIS A 185 5.22 6.80 -17.52
CA HIS A 185 6.54 7.43 -17.55
C HIS A 185 6.72 8.13 -18.90
N LEU A 186 6.76 9.46 -18.95
CA LEU A 186 6.75 10.18 -20.23
C LEU A 186 8.18 10.31 -20.80
N SER A 187 8.36 9.95 -22.09
CA SER A 187 9.60 10.25 -22.80
C SER A 187 9.69 11.75 -23.06
N GLY A 188 10.71 12.41 -22.54
CA GLY A 188 10.77 13.88 -22.58
C GLY A 188 10.96 14.41 -24.00
N SER A 189 10.06 15.29 -24.46
CA SER A 189 10.44 16.34 -25.41
C SER A 189 11.00 17.55 -24.64
N SER A 190 12.28 17.44 -24.24
CA SER A 190 13.28 18.48 -23.92
C SER A 190 13.00 19.68 -22.97
N SER A 191 11.77 19.99 -22.55
CA SER A 191 11.46 21.04 -21.56
C SER A 191 10.93 20.50 -20.24
N VAL A 192 10.09 19.46 -20.27
CA VAL A 192 9.50 18.80 -19.07
C VAL A 192 10.55 18.01 -18.27
N GLU A 193 11.57 17.46 -18.93
CA GLU A 193 12.68 16.73 -18.27
C GLU A 193 13.52 17.60 -17.33
N ARG A 194 13.57 18.93 -17.56
CA ARG A 194 14.34 19.85 -16.70
C ARG A 194 13.67 20.08 -15.34
N GLU A 195 12.38 19.80 -15.21
CA GLU A 195 11.62 19.94 -13.97
C GLU A 195 11.44 18.63 -13.19
N LYS A 196 11.78 17.47 -13.80
CA LYS A 196 11.62 16.19 -13.12
C LYS A 196 12.61 16.08 -11.95
N LYS A 197 12.08 15.77 -10.76
CA LYS A 197 12.88 15.69 -9.52
C LYS A 197 13.87 14.53 -9.59
N MET A 198 15.14 14.83 -9.31
CA MET A 198 16.22 13.84 -9.14
C MET A 198 16.35 13.34 -7.69
N VAL A 199 15.63 13.99 -6.77
CA VAL A 199 15.62 13.68 -5.34
C VAL A 199 14.18 13.56 -4.90
N VAL A 200 13.86 12.42 -4.29
CA VAL A 200 12.58 12.19 -3.64
C VAL A 200 12.79 12.25 -2.14
N ILE A 201 11.90 12.97 -1.46
CA ILE A 201 11.92 13.13 0.00
C ILE A 201 10.52 12.77 0.48
N SER A 202 10.41 11.69 1.26
CA SER A 202 9.12 11.22 1.77
C SER A 202 9.25 10.55 3.14
N PRO A 203 8.29 10.77 4.05
CA PRO A 203 7.29 11.84 4.00
C PRO A 203 7.96 13.20 4.25
N ASN A 204 7.33 14.29 3.78
CA ASN A 204 7.73 15.65 4.15
C ASN A 204 6.48 16.54 4.12
N PRO A 205 5.92 16.95 5.28
CA PRO A 205 6.48 16.85 6.64
C PRO A 205 6.61 15.41 7.18
N PHE A 206 7.45 15.21 8.21
CA PHE A 206 7.66 13.91 8.85
C PHE A 206 7.69 14.01 10.38
N HIS A 207 7.39 12.90 11.07
CA HIS A 207 7.42 12.81 12.54
C HIS A 207 8.75 12.18 13.02
N ASN A 208 8.92 10.87 12.78
CA ASN A 208 10.07 10.12 13.32
C ASN A 208 11.25 10.04 12.34
N SER A 209 10.97 9.79 11.06
CA SER A 209 12.01 9.65 10.06
C SER A 209 11.55 10.10 8.69
N VAL A 210 12.53 10.43 7.84
CA VAL A 210 12.34 10.80 6.44
C VAL A 210 13.29 9.97 5.59
N VAL A 211 12.77 9.47 4.47
CA VAL A 211 13.52 8.74 3.46
C VAL A 211 13.88 9.68 2.31
N PHE A 212 15.13 9.59 1.86
CA PHE A 212 15.65 10.26 0.69
C PHE A 212 15.99 9.22 -0.38
N LEU A 213 15.48 9.40 -1.60
CA LEU A 213 15.92 8.65 -2.77
C LEU A 213 16.71 9.59 -3.67
N ILE A 214 17.99 9.29 -3.88
CA ILE A 214 18.94 10.15 -4.60
C ILE A 214 19.52 9.36 -5.77
N ALA A 215 19.44 9.91 -6.98
CA ALA A 215 20.16 9.36 -8.12
C ALA A 215 21.66 9.65 -8.02
N GLY A 216 22.47 8.59 -7.92
CA GLY A 216 23.91 8.65 -8.03
C GLY A 216 24.38 8.56 -9.48
N ASP A 217 25.53 9.19 -9.75
CA ASP A 217 26.17 9.22 -11.07
C ASP A 217 27.56 8.57 -11.09
N GLY A 218 27.93 7.88 -10.01
CA GLY A 218 29.24 7.23 -9.83
C GLY A 218 30.34 8.17 -9.36
N ARG A 219 30.01 9.33 -8.80
CA ARG A 219 30.97 10.34 -8.34
C ARG A 219 30.88 10.58 -6.85
N GLU A 220 31.88 11.28 -6.34
CA GLU A 220 31.86 11.76 -4.96
C GLU A 220 30.65 12.65 -4.71
N THR A 221 29.89 12.29 -3.69
CA THR A 221 28.67 12.94 -3.25
C THR A 221 28.65 13.01 -1.74
N LYS A 222 28.23 14.15 -1.20
CA LYS A 222 28.03 14.35 0.22
C LYS A 222 26.59 14.72 0.47
N VAL A 223 25.96 14.06 1.44
CA VAL A 223 24.58 14.29 1.84
C VAL A 223 24.59 14.72 3.30
N VAL A 224 24.22 15.97 3.56
CA VAL A 224 24.38 16.61 4.87
C VAL A 224 23.10 17.33 5.26
N ILE A 225 22.73 17.23 6.53
CA ILE A 225 21.57 17.91 7.09
C ILE A 225 22.05 19.10 7.92
N TYR A 226 21.42 20.24 7.69
CA TYR A 226 21.67 21.49 8.39
C TYR A 226 20.40 21.98 9.09
N ASN A 227 20.55 22.68 10.20
CA ASN A 227 19.43 23.41 10.82
C ASN A 227 19.21 24.77 10.14
N ILE A 228 18.17 25.51 10.56
CA ILE A 228 17.85 26.85 10.00
C ILE A 228 18.95 27.89 10.15
N LEU A 229 19.89 27.70 11.07
CA LEU A 229 21.03 28.59 11.30
C LEU A 229 22.23 28.21 10.42
N GLY A 230 22.09 27.23 9.53
CA GLY A 230 23.18 26.72 8.69
C GLY A 230 24.21 25.87 9.45
N ARG A 231 23.94 25.47 10.69
CA ARG A 231 24.82 24.58 11.45
C ARG A 231 24.59 23.14 11.01
N LYS A 232 25.68 22.41 10.79
CA LYS A 232 25.64 20.98 10.45
C LYS A 232 25.01 20.20 11.61
N VAL A 233 24.00 19.39 11.29
CA VAL A 233 23.32 18.48 12.21
C VAL A 233 23.86 17.07 12.05
N LYS A 234 23.80 16.53 10.82
CA LYS A 234 24.20 15.15 10.54
C LYS A 234 24.80 15.00 9.14
N THR A 235 25.85 14.20 9.03
CA THR A 235 26.36 13.71 7.74
C THR A 235 25.70 12.37 7.45
N VAL A 236 24.76 12.34 6.52
CA VAL A 236 24.01 11.12 6.16
C VAL A 236 24.86 10.21 5.28
N PHE A 237 25.63 10.80 4.36
CA PHE A 237 26.52 10.07 3.47
C PHE A 237 27.69 10.95 3.02
N SER A 238 28.86 10.35 2.84
CA SER A 238 30.04 11.00 2.24
C SER A 238 30.89 9.96 1.54
N GLY A 239 30.96 10.03 0.22
CA GLY A 239 31.76 9.08 -0.57
C GLY A 239 31.29 9.01 -2.02
N VAL A 240 31.73 7.98 -2.75
CA VAL A 240 31.30 7.76 -4.14
C VAL A 240 29.89 7.16 -4.14
N LEU A 241 28.92 7.91 -4.66
CA LEU A 241 27.55 7.43 -4.85
C LEU A 241 27.45 6.75 -6.21
N GLY A 242 27.38 5.42 -6.22
CA GLY A 242 27.33 4.60 -7.44
C GLY A 242 26.19 5.00 -8.38
N LYS A 243 26.25 4.58 -9.65
CA LYS A 243 25.12 4.82 -10.57
C LYS A 243 23.86 4.09 -10.08
N GLY A 244 22.71 4.76 -10.14
CA GLY A 244 21.42 4.20 -9.72
C GLY A 244 20.74 5.04 -8.63
N VAL A 245 19.55 4.61 -8.19
CA VAL A 245 18.81 5.28 -7.11
C VAL A 245 19.25 4.70 -5.77
N HIS A 246 19.70 5.56 -4.87
CA HIS A 246 20.15 5.18 -3.53
C HIS A 246 19.18 5.68 -2.47
N ARG A 247 18.93 4.84 -1.48
CA ARG A 247 18.05 5.14 -0.35
C ARG A 247 18.85 5.51 0.88
N PHE A 248 18.46 6.61 1.50
CA PHE A 248 18.97 7.07 2.78
C PHE A 248 17.80 7.37 3.73
N THR A 249 18.04 7.25 5.03
CA THR A 249 17.05 7.58 6.05
C THR A 249 17.67 8.52 7.07
N TRP A 250 16.92 9.54 7.46
CA TRP A 250 17.23 10.33 8.65
C TRP A 250 16.13 10.19 9.68
N ASP A 251 16.54 9.92 10.90
CA ASP A 251 15.74 9.58 12.08
C ASP A 251 15.61 10.76 13.07
N GLY A 252 15.91 11.99 12.64
CA GLY A 252 15.85 13.15 13.53
C GLY A 252 16.97 13.20 14.57
N THR A 253 18.12 12.55 14.32
CA THR A 253 19.29 12.61 15.22
C THR A 253 20.44 13.42 14.63
N ALA A 254 21.32 13.96 15.48
CA ALA A 254 22.57 14.60 15.09
C ALA A 254 23.73 13.60 14.95
N ASP A 255 24.91 14.06 14.48
CA ASP A 255 26.13 13.23 14.35
C ASP A 255 26.57 12.59 15.68
N ASN A 256 26.22 13.18 16.82
CA ASN A 256 26.50 12.65 18.17
C ASN A 256 25.44 11.63 18.66
N GLY A 257 24.41 11.34 17.85
CA GLY A 257 23.32 10.43 18.19
C GLY A 257 22.20 11.06 19.02
N GLU A 258 22.29 12.33 19.40
CA GLU A 258 21.23 13.02 20.14
C GLU A 258 20.07 13.38 19.22
N GLU A 259 18.84 13.26 19.72
CA GLU A 259 17.65 13.73 19.02
C GLU A 259 17.66 15.25 18.87
N VAL A 260 17.22 15.73 17.70
CA VAL A 260 17.05 17.16 17.46
C VAL A 260 15.60 17.57 17.61
N ALA A 261 15.37 18.83 17.98
CA ALA A 261 14.02 19.35 18.14
C ALA A 261 13.26 19.36 16.80
N PRO A 262 11.93 19.14 16.81
CA PRO A 262 11.08 19.36 15.65
C PRO A 262 11.24 20.79 15.11
N GLY A 263 11.19 20.94 13.78
CA GLY A 263 11.46 22.21 13.14
C GLY A 263 11.85 22.07 11.67
N ILE A 264 12.39 23.15 11.11
CA ILE A 264 12.84 23.20 9.72
C ILE A 264 14.32 22.81 9.65
N TYR A 265 14.63 21.92 8.72
CA TYR A 265 15.98 21.49 8.39
C TYR A 265 16.21 21.58 6.88
N PHE A 266 17.46 21.49 6.47
CA PHE A 266 17.86 21.52 5.07
C PHE A 266 18.75 20.32 4.76
N LEU A 267 18.30 19.48 3.83
CA LEU A 267 19.13 18.47 3.19
C LEU A 267 19.94 19.15 2.09
N LYS A 268 21.26 19.15 2.23
CA LYS A 268 22.18 19.60 1.19
C LYS A 268 22.85 18.38 0.56
N ILE A 269 22.80 18.32 -0.77
CA ILE A 269 23.56 17.38 -1.58
C ILE A 269 24.68 18.16 -2.25
N GLU A 270 25.91 17.75 -2.02
CA GLU A 270 27.12 18.31 -2.62
C GLU A 270 27.71 17.27 -3.57
N GLY A 271 28.00 17.64 -4.81
CA GLY A 271 28.45 16.73 -5.85
C GLY A 271 28.40 17.41 -7.21
N ARG A 272 28.15 16.66 -8.29
CA ARG A 272 28.04 17.25 -9.64
C ARG A 272 26.85 18.20 -9.77
N LYS A 273 25.72 17.86 -9.14
CA LYS A 273 24.54 18.71 -9.05
C LYS A 273 24.31 19.00 -7.58
N GLU A 274 24.57 20.24 -7.19
CA GLU A 274 24.24 20.71 -5.85
C GLU A 274 22.74 20.95 -5.73
N GLY A 275 22.18 20.61 -4.57
CA GLY A 275 20.77 20.83 -4.29
C GLY A 275 20.55 21.04 -2.80
N VAL A 276 19.62 21.95 -2.47
CA VAL A 276 19.18 22.18 -1.09
C VAL A 276 17.68 21.96 -1.03
N TYR A 277 17.25 21.11 -0.11
CA TYR A 277 15.87 20.71 0.04
C TYR A 277 15.40 20.96 1.47
N LYS A 278 14.25 21.63 1.60
CA LYS A 278 13.63 21.88 2.90
C LYS A 278 13.02 20.59 3.45
N LEU A 279 13.32 20.29 4.71
CA LEU A 279 12.71 19.25 5.51
C LEU A 279 11.89 19.90 6.63
N LEU A 280 10.68 19.41 6.86
CA LEU A 280 9.83 19.85 7.97
C LEU A 280 9.57 18.67 8.92
N MET A 281 10.17 18.72 10.10
CA MET A 281 9.94 17.76 11.18
C MET A 281 8.86 18.28 12.12
N VAL A 282 7.85 17.47 12.40
CA VAL A 282 6.70 17.80 13.26
C VAL A 282 6.63 16.83 14.46
N ARG A 283 5.93 17.24 15.52
CA ARG A 283 5.65 16.40 16.70
C ARG A 283 4.45 15.50 16.45
#